data_AF-A0A9N9HX00-F1
#
_entry.id   AF-A0A9N9HX00-F1
#
_cell.length_a   1.000
_cell.length_b   1.000
_cell.length_c   1.000
_cell.angle_alpha   90.00
_cell.angle_beta   90.00
_cell.angle_gamma   90.00
#
_symmetry.space_group_name_H-M   'P 1'
#
loop_
_entity.id
_entity.type
_entity.pdbx_description
1 polymer ?
#
loop_
_entity_poly.entity_id
_entity_poly.type
_entity_poly.pdbx_seq_one_letter_code
_entity_poly.pdbx_strand_id
1 'polypeptide(L)'
;MDFITFLGIFTILGIGVFFSLLVFFTPKPRKRLESERYYLSSKTEKSQILPSIFDEPELSLTVVVPAYNETKRIPDMLQETVEYLESRKLEDVNFNYEILVVDDGSTDNTTKVALEFGQGKNIDLKVLR
;
A
#
# COMPACT_ATOMS: atom_id res chain seq x y z
N MET A 1 1.56 -5.04 -56.75
CA MET A 1 1.52 -4.35 -55.44
C MET A 1 2.40 -3.13 -55.56
N ASP A 2 1.84 -1.95 -55.33
CA ASP A 2 2.58 -0.70 -55.48
C ASP A 2 3.52 -0.49 -54.28
N PHE A 3 4.60 0.25 -54.47
CA PHE A 3 5.62 0.48 -53.44
C PHE A 3 5.03 0.94 -52.09
N ILE A 4 3.98 1.77 -52.13
CA ILE A 4 3.26 2.26 -50.95
C ILE A 4 2.60 1.11 -50.18
N THR A 5 1.97 0.17 -50.88
CA THR A 5 1.34 -1.00 -50.25
C THR A 5 2.37 -1.92 -49.59
N PHE A 6 3.55 -2.08 -50.20
CA PHE A 6 4.66 -2.84 -49.62
C PHE A 6 5.22 -2.18 -48.36
N LEU A 7 5.46 -0.87 -48.39
CA LEU A 7 5.95 -0.10 -47.24
C LEU A 7 4.95 -0.12 -46.06
N GLY A 8 3.65 -0.04 -46.37
CA GLY A 8 2.58 -0.13 -45.37
C GLY A 8 2.58 -1.48 -44.64
N ILE A 9 2.66 -2.59 -45.39
CA ILE A 9 2.72 -3.95 -44.80
C ILE A 9 3.96 -4.11 -43.92
N PHE A 10 5.14 -3.67 -44.39
CA PHE A 10 6.38 -3.78 -43.61
C PHE A 10 6.32 -2.95 -42.32
N THR A 11 5.70 -1.77 -42.37
CA THR A 11 5.50 -0.92 -41.18
C THR A 11 4.57 -1.58 -40.17
N ILE A 12 3.45 -2.15 -40.60
CA ILE A 12 2.51 -2.86 -39.72
C ILE A 12 3.17 -4.08 -39.09
N LEU A 13 3.92 -4.86 -39.88
CA LEU A 13 4.68 -6.00 -39.36
C LEU A 13 5.75 -5.54 -38.37
N GLY A 14 6.47 -4.45 -38.66
CA GLY A 14 7.46 -3.86 -37.76
C GLY A 14 6.86 -3.45 -36.43
N ILE A 15 5.71 -2.76 -36.44
CA ILE A 15 4.98 -2.39 -35.22
C ILE A 15 4.51 -3.63 -34.46
N GLY A 16 3.99 -4.64 -35.16
CA GLY A 16 3.53 -5.89 -34.54
C GLY A 16 4.66 -6.66 -33.87
N VAL A 17 5.82 -6.77 -34.52
CA VAL A 17 7.02 -7.39 -33.95
C VAL A 17 7.53 -6.57 -32.77
N PHE A 18 7.61 -5.24 -32.90
CA PHE A 18 8.03 -4.36 -31.81
C PHE A 18 7.13 -4.48 -30.58
N PHE A 19 5.81 -4.46 -30.76
CA PHE A 19 4.85 -4.65 -29.67
C PHE A 19 4.96 -6.04 -29.03
N SER A 20 5.17 -7.08 -29.85
CA SER A 20 5.37 -8.45 -29.35
C SER A 20 6.65 -8.57 -28.51
N LEU A 21 7.74 -7.92 -28.96
CA LEU A 21 8.98 -7.83 -28.18
C LEU A 21 8.77 -7.07 -26.88
N LEU A 22 8.04 -5.94 -26.90
CA LEU A 22 7.70 -5.20 -25.68
C LEU A 22 6.94 -6.09 -24.69
N VAL A 23 5.91 -6.82 -25.12
CA VAL A 23 5.15 -7.74 -24.26
C VAL A 23 6.04 -8.86 -23.72
N PHE A 24 6.90 -9.43 -24.57
CA PHE A 24 7.78 -10.53 -24.18
C PHE A 24 8.85 -10.09 -23.16
N PHE A 25 9.42 -8.90 -23.33
CA PHE A 25 10.42 -8.33 -22.43
C PHE A 25 9.83 -7.53 -21.26
N THR A 26 8.50 -7.35 -21.20
CA THR A 26 7.85 -6.67 -20.08
C THR A 26 8.11 -7.46 -18.80
N PRO A 27 8.68 -6.83 -17.76
CA PRO A 27 8.87 -7.49 -16.47
C PRO A 27 7.54 -7.98 -15.92
N LYS A 28 7.48 -9.26 -15.55
CA LYS A 28 6.29 -9.81 -14.88
C LYS A 28 6.26 -9.29 -13.44
N PRO A 29 5.10 -8.83 -12.93
CA PRO A 29 4.99 -8.45 -11.53
C PRO A 29 5.44 -9.59 -10.61
N ARG A 30 6.14 -9.25 -9.53
CA ARG A 30 6.56 -10.25 -8.55
C ARG A 30 5.34 -10.92 -7.93
N LYS A 31 5.44 -12.20 -7.61
CA LYS A 31 4.42 -12.87 -6.79
C LYS A 31 4.44 -12.25 -5.39
N ARG A 32 3.25 -12.07 -4.81
CA ARG A 32 3.10 -11.61 -3.42
C ARG A 32 3.74 -12.64 -2.49
N LEU A 33 4.49 -12.17 -1.49
CA LEU A 33 5.07 -13.02 -0.45
C LEU A 33 3.99 -13.40 0.58
N GLU A 34 4.17 -14.51 1.28
CA GLU A 34 3.20 -14.90 2.33
C GLU A 34 3.17 -13.90 3.48
N SER A 35 4.31 -13.25 3.81
CA SER A 35 4.35 -12.19 4.84
C SER A 35 3.45 -10.99 4.50
N GLU A 36 3.36 -10.62 3.22
CA GLU A 36 2.56 -9.50 2.71
C GLU A 36 1.04 -9.75 2.74
N ARG A 37 0.63 -10.92 3.23
CA ARG A 37 -0.79 -11.24 3.48
C ARG A 37 -1.21 -10.89 4.89
N TYR A 38 -0.26 -10.56 5.76
CA TYR A 38 -0.52 -10.32 7.16
C TYR A 38 -0.06 -8.93 7.58
N TYR A 39 -0.70 -8.41 8.63
CA TYR A 39 -0.31 -7.19 9.31
C TYR A 39 -0.13 -7.45 10.80
N LEU A 40 0.55 -6.54 11.48
CA LEU A 40 0.67 -6.44 12.92
C LEU A 40 -0.25 -5.30 13.38
N SER A 41 -1.01 -5.51 14.46
CA SER A 41 -1.83 -4.44 15.04
C SER A 41 -1.18 -3.96 16.34
N SER A 42 -1.29 -2.66 16.63
CA SER A 42 -0.90 -2.12 17.94
C SER A 42 -1.73 -2.68 19.10
N LYS A 43 -2.90 -3.27 18.82
CA LYS A 43 -3.84 -3.82 19.83
C LYS A 43 -3.62 -5.30 20.13
N THR A 44 -2.96 -6.04 19.24
CA THR A 44 -2.81 -7.50 19.37
C THR A 44 -1.38 -7.93 19.06
N GLU A 45 -0.83 -8.80 19.89
CA GLU A 45 0.54 -9.33 19.69
C GLU A 45 0.65 -10.27 18.48
N LYS A 46 -0.46 -10.83 18.01
CA LYS A 46 -0.48 -11.79 16.91
C LYS A 46 -0.68 -11.11 15.57
N SER A 47 0.00 -11.63 14.56
CA SER A 47 -0.20 -11.23 13.18
C SER A 47 -1.59 -11.65 12.67
N GLN A 48 -2.23 -10.79 11.91
CA GLN A 48 -3.61 -10.94 11.40
C GLN A 48 -3.61 -10.87 9.88
N ILE A 49 -4.56 -11.55 9.23
CA ILE A 49 -4.68 -11.55 7.77
C ILE A 49 -5.28 -10.23 7.28
N LEU A 50 -4.75 -9.70 6.17
CA LEU A 50 -5.35 -8.55 5.49
C LEU A 50 -6.70 -8.94 4.88
N PRO A 51 -7.71 -8.07 4.99
CA PRO A 51 -8.99 -8.29 4.31
C PRO A 51 -8.82 -8.22 2.78
N SER A 52 -9.79 -8.76 2.07
CA SER A 52 -9.88 -8.63 0.61
C SER A 52 -10.46 -7.27 0.25
N ILE A 53 -10.01 -6.71 -0.88
CA ILE A 53 -10.62 -5.49 -1.45
C ILE A 53 -12.05 -5.71 -1.97
N PHE A 54 -12.49 -6.97 -2.00
CA PHE A 54 -13.84 -7.37 -2.41
C PHE A 54 -14.76 -7.67 -1.22
N ASP A 55 -14.26 -7.59 0.01
CA ASP A 55 -15.09 -7.72 1.21
C ASP A 55 -15.92 -6.44 1.39
N GLU A 56 -17.04 -6.54 2.12
CA GLU A 56 -17.85 -5.38 2.47
C GLU A 56 -17.03 -4.40 3.33
N PRO A 57 -17.11 -3.08 3.09
CA PRO A 57 -16.32 -2.11 3.82
C PRO A 57 -16.80 -1.97 5.27
N GLU A 58 -15.88 -2.14 6.22
CA GLU A 58 -16.14 -1.97 7.67
C GLU A 58 -15.79 -0.55 8.17
N LEU A 59 -14.94 0.17 7.43
CA LEU A 59 -14.40 1.46 7.81
C LEU A 59 -14.74 2.53 6.77
N SER A 60 -14.87 3.78 7.23
CA SER A 60 -15.09 4.95 6.38
C SER A 60 -13.81 5.42 5.70
N LEU A 61 -12.65 5.21 6.36
CA LEU A 61 -11.35 5.65 5.87
C LEU A 61 -10.21 4.72 6.33
N THR A 62 -9.32 4.38 5.41
CA THR A 62 -7.99 3.83 5.71
C THR A 62 -6.93 4.82 5.26
N VAL A 63 -6.09 5.29 6.19
CA VAL A 63 -4.91 6.11 5.87
C VAL A 63 -3.71 5.19 5.66
N VAL A 64 -3.28 5.02 4.41
CA VAL A 64 -2.13 4.18 4.06
C VAL A 64 -0.85 5.02 4.03
N VAL A 65 0.14 4.64 4.84
CA VAL A 65 1.41 5.35 4.99
C VAL A 65 2.57 4.46 4.53
N PRO A 66 3.11 4.63 3.32
CA PRO A 66 4.36 3.97 2.95
C PRO A 66 5.52 4.52 3.79
N ALA A 67 6.38 3.65 4.30
CA ALA A 67 7.47 4.03 5.18
C ALA A 67 8.75 3.23 4.86
N TYR A 68 9.88 3.93 4.76
CA TYR A 68 11.20 3.34 4.64
C TYR A 68 12.22 4.11 5.47
N ASN A 69 12.76 3.49 6.52
CA ASN A 69 13.70 4.11 7.47
C ASN A 69 13.19 5.45 8.06
N GLU A 70 11.96 5.42 8.58
CA GLU A 70 11.19 6.55 9.08
C GLU A 70 11.17 6.67 10.62
N THR A 71 11.99 5.90 11.35
CA THR A 71 12.00 5.84 12.84
C THR A 71 11.89 7.22 13.51
N LYS A 72 12.55 8.24 12.96
CA LYS A 72 12.60 9.60 13.54
C LYS A 72 11.41 10.49 13.16
N ARG A 73 10.74 10.24 12.04
CA ARG A 73 9.68 11.11 11.49
C ARG A 73 8.29 10.52 11.69
N ILE A 74 8.17 9.20 11.73
CA ILE A 74 6.88 8.52 11.84
C ILE A 74 6.09 8.89 13.10
N PRO A 75 6.69 9.12 14.29
CA PRO A 75 5.90 9.48 15.47
C PRO A 75 5.21 10.83 15.36
N ASP A 76 5.93 11.86 14.88
CA ASP A 76 5.41 13.23 14.76
C ASP A 76 4.27 13.28 13.73
N MET A 77 4.47 12.62 12.58
CA MET A 77 3.44 12.50 11.55
C MET A 77 2.20 11.75 12.04
N LEU A 78 2.38 10.63 12.76
CA LEU A 78 1.27 9.88 13.33
C LEU A 78 0.52 10.70 14.39
N GLN A 79 1.23 11.53 15.16
CA GLN A 79 0.60 12.43 16.13
C GLN A 79 -0.33 13.43 15.45
N GLU A 80 0.17 14.19 14.48
CA GLU A 80 -0.64 15.17 13.73
C GLU A 80 -1.83 14.49 13.03
N THR A 81 -1.61 13.30 12.45
CA THR A 81 -2.65 12.54 11.77
C THR A 81 -3.76 12.08 12.73
N VAL A 82 -3.39 11.53 13.89
CA VAL A 82 -4.36 11.08 14.89
C VAL A 82 -5.13 12.26 15.48
N GLU A 83 -4.47 13.38 15.76
CA GLU A 83 -5.14 14.59 16.26
C GLU A 83 -6.25 15.06 15.32
N TYR A 84 -5.98 15.07 14.00
CA TYR A 84 -6.98 15.41 12.99
C TYR A 84 -8.11 14.38 12.87
N LEU A 85 -7.79 13.09 12.85
CA LEU A 85 -8.80 12.04 12.65
C LEU A 85 -9.71 11.89 13.87
N GLU A 86 -9.18 12.07 15.08
CA GLU A 86 -10.00 12.14 16.29
C GLU A 86 -10.88 13.40 16.30
N SER A 87 -10.41 14.55 15.83
CA SER A 87 -11.27 15.73 15.72
C SER A 87 -12.42 15.51 14.75
N ARG A 88 -12.18 14.83 13.62
CA ARG A 88 -13.22 14.42 12.66
C ARG A 88 -14.25 13.47 13.27
N LYS A 89 -13.80 12.52 14.09
CA LYS A 89 -14.67 11.55 14.78
C LYS A 89 -15.58 12.21 15.82
N LEU A 90 -15.17 13.34 16.40
CA LEU A 90 -16.03 14.14 17.27
C LEU A 90 -17.15 14.86 16.50
N GLU A 91 -16.95 15.15 15.21
CA GLU A 91 -17.94 15.82 14.36
C GLU A 91 -18.97 14.85 13.76
N ASP A 92 -18.56 13.60 13.46
CA ASP A 92 -19.41 12.56 12.91
C ASP A 92 -19.25 11.24 13.69
N VAL A 93 -20.30 10.86 14.42
CA VAL A 93 -20.33 9.64 15.26
C VAL A 93 -20.17 8.35 14.45
N ASN A 94 -20.52 8.37 13.16
CA ASN A 94 -20.38 7.20 12.29
C ASN A 94 -18.99 7.13 11.64
N PHE A 95 -18.18 8.19 11.76
CA PHE A 95 -16.84 8.21 11.19
C PHE A 95 -15.91 7.28 11.99
N ASN A 96 -15.40 6.28 11.29
CA ASN A 96 -14.39 5.35 11.81
C ASN A 96 -13.22 5.28 10.82
N TYR A 97 -12.02 5.08 11.36
CA TYR A 97 -10.80 5.06 10.56
C TYR A 97 -9.78 4.07 11.10
N GLU A 98 -8.84 3.73 10.24
CA GLU A 98 -7.59 3.05 10.60
C GLU A 98 -6.39 3.75 9.95
N ILE A 99 -5.21 3.50 10.51
CA ILE A 99 -3.93 3.88 9.90
C ILE A 99 -3.17 2.60 9.59
N LEU A 100 -2.82 2.39 8.32
CA LEU A 100 -2.03 1.26 7.85
C LEU A 100 -0.65 1.74 7.40
N VAL A 101 0.37 1.53 8.22
CA VAL A 101 1.77 1.76 7.84
C VAL A 101 2.24 0.58 7.01
N VAL A 102 2.80 0.85 5.83
CA VAL A 102 3.38 -0.15 4.93
C VAL A 102 4.89 0.04 4.95
N ASP A 103 5.58 -0.84 5.67
CA ASP A 103 7.04 -0.83 5.79
C ASP A 103 7.68 -1.44 4.52
N ASP A 104 8.27 -0.59 3.68
CA ASP A 104 8.91 -0.96 2.41
C ASP A 104 10.33 -1.51 2.62
N GLY A 105 10.47 -2.45 3.55
CA GLY A 105 11.73 -3.13 3.83
C GLY A 105 12.73 -2.29 4.63
N SER A 106 12.26 -1.50 5.60
CA SER A 106 13.13 -0.74 6.50
C SER A 106 14.17 -1.62 7.19
N THR A 107 15.35 -1.01 7.36
CA THR A 107 16.51 -1.61 8.05
C THR A 107 16.68 -1.09 9.47
N ASP A 108 15.87 -0.12 9.86
CA ASP A 108 15.84 0.48 11.19
C ASP A 108 14.61 0.01 12.01
N ASN A 109 14.27 0.74 13.07
CA ASN A 109 13.17 0.39 13.97
C ASN A 109 11.80 0.95 13.55
N THR A 110 11.61 1.32 12.27
CA THR A 110 10.36 1.95 11.78
C THR A 110 9.11 1.19 12.20
N THR A 111 9.01 -0.10 11.87
CA THR A 111 7.87 -0.96 12.28
C THR A 111 7.64 -0.93 13.79
N LYS A 112 8.72 -1.05 14.58
CA LYS A 112 8.64 -1.13 16.05
C LYS A 112 8.09 0.18 16.61
N VAL A 113 8.64 1.31 16.19
CA VAL A 113 8.23 2.64 16.66
C VAL A 113 6.79 2.96 16.26
N ALA A 114 6.37 2.58 15.06
CA ALA A 114 4.98 2.74 14.63
C ALA A 114 4.01 1.93 15.51
N LEU A 115 4.33 0.67 15.80
CA LEU A 115 3.51 -0.18 16.69
C LEU A 115 3.47 0.38 18.11
N GLU A 116 4.62 0.76 18.67
CA GLU A 116 4.73 1.36 20.00
C GLU A 116 3.92 2.66 20.12
N PHE A 117 3.89 3.49 19.06
CA PHE A 117 3.08 4.71 19.05
C PHE A 117 1.58 4.42 19.27
N GLY A 118 1.08 3.32 18.72
CA GLY A 118 -0.32 2.91 18.83
C GLY A 118 -0.66 2.15 20.12
N GLN A 119 0.34 1.69 20.87
CA GLN A 119 0.11 0.95 22.12
C GLN A 119 -0.49 1.87 23.19
N GLY A 120 -1.50 1.38 23.91
CA GLY A 120 -2.18 2.14 24.97
C GLY A 120 -3.09 3.27 24.47
N LYS A 121 -3.16 3.50 23.16
CA LYS A 121 -4.07 4.46 22.53
C LYS A 121 -5.30 3.74 21.98
N ASN A 122 -6.45 4.41 21.97
CA ASN A 122 -7.67 3.88 21.37
C ASN A 122 -7.75 4.15 19.85
N ILE A 123 -6.66 3.88 19.13
CA ILE A 123 -6.56 4.06 17.67
C ILE A 123 -6.34 2.70 17.00
N ASP A 124 -6.89 2.49 15.80
CA ASP A 124 -6.58 1.30 15.01
C ASP A 124 -5.35 1.57 14.13
N LEU A 125 -4.17 1.22 14.65
CA LEU A 125 -2.89 1.36 13.94
C LEU A 125 -2.36 -0.04 13.60
N LYS A 126 -2.09 -0.23 12.31
CA LYS A 126 -1.62 -1.47 11.71
C LYS A 126 -0.30 -1.24 10.99
N VAL A 127 0.57 -2.26 10.97
CA VAL A 127 1.82 -2.27 10.21
C VAL A 127 1.88 -3.51 9.33
N LEU A 128 2.06 -3.32 8.03
CA LEU A 128 2.33 -4.35 7.03
C LEU A 128 3.83 -4.32 6.69
N ARG A 129 4.50 -5.47 6.68
CA ARG A 129 5.93 -5.60 6.35
C ARG A 129 6.17 -6.71 5.33
#